data_AF-A0A838KW91-F1
#
_entry.id   AF-A0A838KW91-F1
#
_cell.length_a   1.000
_cell.length_b   1.000
_cell.length_c   1.000
_cell.angle_alpha   90.00
_cell.angle_beta   90.00
_cell.angle_gamma   90.00
#
_symmetry.space_group_name_H-M   'P 1'
#
loop_
_entity.id
_entity.type
_entity.pdbx_description
1 polymer ?
#
loop_
_entity_poly.entity_id
_entity_poly.type
_entity_poly.pdbx_seq_one_letter_code
_entity_poly.pdbx_strand_id
1 'polypeptide(L)' 'MEPLARTALAEPNRTSVPKTDDGVLRVSLLGRFEISVGSRVVGEQAWRLRKAASLFKLLALAPYHRLHREQAMELL' A
#
# COMPACT_ATOMS: atom_id res chain seq x y z
N MET A 1 -29.13 44.90 -15.34
CA MET A 1 -29.47 44.05 -16.49
C MET A 1 -28.37 43.01 -16.63
N GLU A 2 -28.54 41.88 -15.95
CA GLU A 2 -27.93 40.59 -16.33
C GLU A 2 -28.53 40.13 -17.69
N PRO A 3 -28.13 39.03 -18.38
CA PRO A 3 -27.44 37.86 -17.82
C PRO A 3 -26.55 37.00 -18.77
N LEU A 4 -25.98 35.93 -18.18
CA LEU A 4 -25.70 34.60 -18.77
C LEU A 4 -24.67 34.47 -19.90
N ALA A 5 -23.49 33.96 -19.55
CA ALA A 5 -23.13 32.56 -19.80
C ALA A 5 -21.61 32.38 -19.87
N ARG A 6 -21.02 31.87 -18.79
CA ARG A 6 -19.94 30.88 -18.90
C ARG A 6 -20.11 29.84 -17.78
N THR A 7 -21.08 28.97 -18.02
CA THR A 7 -21.02 27.52 -17.82
C THR A 7 -19.82 27.00 -17.04
N ALA A 8 -20.16 26.41 -15.88
CA ALA A 8 -19.62 25.18 -15.34
C ALA A 8 -18.10 24.92 -15.47
N LEU A 9 -17.41 25.12 -14.36
CA LEU A 9 -16.38 24.19 -13.89
C LEU A 9 -16.79 23.85 -12.45
N ALA A 10 -17.77 22.95 -12.32
CA ALA A 10 -17.52 21.54 -12.01
C ALA A 10 -16.85 21.39 -10.64
N GLU A 11 -17.67 20.92 -9.72
CA GLU A 11 -17.44 20.49 -8.35
C GLU A 11 -16.15 19.70 -8.08
N PRO A 12 -15.74 19.65 -6.79
CA PRO A 12 -14.47 19.11 -6.35
C PRO A 12 -14.48 17.59 -6.45
N ASN A 13 -13.73 17.01 -7.38
CA ASN A 13 -13.52 15.58 -7.35
C ASN A 13 -12.16 15.17 -7.90
N ARG A 14 -11.11 15.41 -7.10
CA ARG A 14 -9.88 14.60 -7.17
C ARG A 14 -10.00 13.35 -6.31
N THR A 15 -11.20 12.81 -6.11
CA THR A 15 -11.33 11.36 -5.93
C THR A 15 -11.12 10.76 -7.32
N SER A 16 -9.85 10.68 -7.72
CA SER A 16 -9.45 9.58 -8.57
C SER A 16 -9.90 8.34 -7.83
N VAL A 17 -11.07 7.81 -8.16
CA VAL A 17 -11.45 6.44 -7.83
C VAL A 17 -10.22 5.63 -8.18
N PRO A 18 -9.48 5.06 -7.20
CA PRO A 18 -8.28 4.34 -7.51
C PRO A 18 -8.73 3.20 -8.42
N LYS A 19 -8.33 3.30 -9.69
CA LYS A 19 -8.51 2.25 -10.70
C LYS A 19 -8.05 0.99 -10.00
N THR A 20 -8.98 0.05 -9.83
CA THR A 20 -8.83 -1.13 -9.01
C THR A 20 -7.54 -1.87 -9.35
N ASP A 21 -6.50 -1.52 -8.61
CA ASP A 21 -5.13 -2.00 -8.74
C ASP A 21 -4.97 -3.17 -7.77
N ASP A 22 -5.98 -4.05 -7.74
CA ASP A 22 -6.16 -5.13 -6.75
C ASP A 22 -4.96 -6.09 -6.66
N GLY A 23 -4.00 -5.98 -7.58
CA GLY A 23 -2.81 -6.82 -7.65
C GLY A 23 -1.46 -6.14 -7.37
N VAL A 24 -1.34 -4.80 -7.27
CA VAL A 24 -0.02 -4.21 -7.06
C VAL A 24 0.31 -4.14 -5.58
N LEU A 25 1.38 -4.84 -5.22
CA LEU A 25 1.98 -4.80 -3.90
C LEU A 25 3.01 -3.67 -3.85
N ARG A 26 2.78 -2.68 -3.00
CA ARG A 26 3.75 -1.62 -2.67
C ARG A 26 4.20 -1.79 -1.23
N VAL A 27 5.52 -1.79 -1.02
CA VAL A 27 6.11 -1.91 0.32
C VAL A 27 6.99 -0.71 0.60
N SER A 28 6.70 0.01 1.68
CA SER A 28 7.52 1.09 2.21
C SER A 28 8.28 0.57 3.42
N LEU A 29 9.62 0.58 3.36
CA LEU A 29 10.50 0.08 4.43
C LEU A 29 11.30 1.20 5.11
N LEU A 30 11.69 2.23 4.35
CA LEU A 30 12.54 3.32 4.82
C LEU A 30 11.69 4.41 5.49
N GLY A 31 11.40 4.22 6.77
CA GLY A 31 10.56 5.10 7.57
C GLY A 31 9.47 4.32 8.28
N ARG A 32 8.21 4.52 7.88
CA ARG A 32 7.07 3.72 8.37
C ARG A 32 7.00 2.42 7.57
N PHE A 33 6.97 1.28 8.27
CA PHE A 33 6.68 0.00 7.63
C PHE A 33 5.21 -0.04 7.25
N GLU A 34 4.95 0.01 5.94
CA GLU A 34 3.60 0.02 5.40
C GLU A 34 3.54 -0.80 4.13
N ILE A 35 2.52 -1.65 4.03
CA ILE A 35 2.23 -2.42 2.84
C ILE A 35 0.93 -1.91 2.26
N SER A 36 0.88 -1.66 0.96
CA SER A 36 -0.36 -1.34 0.26
C SER A 36 -0.60 -2.38 -0.83
N VAL A 37 -1.83 -2.86 -0.92
CA VAL A 37 -2.31 -3.73 -1.99
C VAL A 37 -3.40 -2.96 -2.72
N GLY A 38 -3.08 -2.44 -3.91
CA GLY A 38 -3.93 -1.48 -4.61
C GLY A 38 -4.30 -0.28 -3.73
N SER A 39 -5.59 -0.14 -3.40
CA SER A 39 -6.10 0.93 -2.53
C SER A 39 -6.06 0.61 -1.03
N ARG A 40 -5.78 -0.64 -0.65
CA ARG A 40 -5.82 -1.09 0.75
C ARG A 40 -4.46 -0.97 1.42
N VAL A 41 -4.38 -0.14 2.45
CA VAL A 41 -3.19 0.01 3.29
C VAL A 41 -3.24 -0.93 4.48
N VAL A 42 -2.18 -1.72 4.67
CA VAL A 42 -1.93 -2.62 5.79
C VAL A 42 -0.77 -2.05 6.60
N GLY A 43 -1.11 -1.26 7.61
CA GLY A 43 -0.15 -0.74 8.60
C GLY A 43 0.27 -1.80 9.61
N GLU A 44 1.27 -1.49 10.45
CA GLU A 44 1.83 -2.44 11.43
C GLU A 44 0.78 -3.04 12.40
N GLN A 45 -0.23 -2.26 12.78
CA GLN A 45 -1.29 -2.70 13.71
C GLN A 45 -2.30 -3.67 13.06
N ALA A 46 -2.38 -3.70 11.73
CA ALA A 46 -3.27 -4.62 11.03
C ALA A 46 -2.72 -6.06 11.00
N TRP A 47 -1.47 -6.27 11.39
CA TRP A 47 -0.87 -7.60 11.50
C TRP A 47 -1.28 -8.24 12.82
N ARG A 48 -2.10 -9.30 12.74
CA ARG A 48 -2.48 -10.10 13.91
C ARG A 48 -1.27 -10.74 14.61
N LEU A 49 -0.19 -11.00 13.87
CA LEU A 49 1.07 -11.56 14.38
C LEU A 49 2.21 -10.58 14.09
N ARG A 50 2.91 -10.13 15.14
CA ARG A 50 4.11 -9.28 15.00
C ARG A 50 5.17 -9.93 14.10
N LYS A 51 5.32 -11.26 14.16
CA LYS A 51 6.23 -12.03 13.29
C LYS A 51 5.86 -11.98 11.81
N ALA A 52 4.57 -11.81 11.46
CA ALA A 52 4.16 -11.73 10.06
C ALA A 52 4.65 -10.42 9.40
N ALA A 53 4.60 -9.30 10.12
CA ALA A 53 5.17 -8.04 9.66
C ALA A 53 6.69 -8.16 9.45
N SER A 54 7.40 -8.78 10.39
CA SER A 54 8.84 -9.01 10.28
C SER A 54 9.20 -9.94 9.11
N LEU A 55 8.43 -11.01 8.88
CA LEU A 55 8.63 -11.89 7.72
C LEU A 55 8.51 -11.11 6.41
N PHE A 56 7.52 -10.22 6.31
CA PHE A 56 7.36 -9.38 5.14
C PHE A 56 8.51 -8.39 4.94
N LYS A 57 9.08 -7.83 6.02
CA LYS A 57 10.29 -7.01 5.92
C LYS A 57 11.46 -7.83 5.36
N LEU A 58 11.65 -9.06 5.83
CA LEU A 58 12.69 -9.95 5.35
C LEU A 58 12.51 -10.30 3.87
N LEU A 59 11.29 -10.68 3.47
CA LEU A 59 10.98 -10.97 2.07
C LEU A 59 11.12 -9.72 1.18
N ALA A 60 10.72 -8.54 1.66
CA ALA A 60 10.86 -7.31 0.89
C ALA A 60 12.33 -6.92 0.67
N LEU A 61 13.22 -7.25 1.61
CA LEU A 61 14.67 -7.03 1.50
C LEU A 61 15.39 -8.17 0.76
N ALA A 62 14.80 -9.36 0.72
CA ALA A 62 15.40 -10.52 0.06
C ALA A 62 15.39 -10.37 -1.47
N PRO A 63 16.45 -10.80 -2.16
CA PRO A 63 16.46 -10.90 -3.61
C PRO A 63 15.27 -11.71 -4.09
N TYR A 64 14.58 -11.22 -5.14
CA TYR A 64 13.40 -11.88 -5.72
C TYR A 64 12.22 -12.10 -4.77
N HIS A 65 12.22 -11.44 -3.60
CA HIS A 65 11.20 -11.60 -2.57
C HIS A 65 11.01 -13.03 -2.07
N ARG A 66 12.09 -13.82 -2.07
CA ARG A 66 12.06 -15.22 -1.65
C ARG A 66 13.11 -15.45 -0.57
N LEU A 67 12.72 -16.22 0.43
CA LEU A 67 13.60 -16.67 1.50
C LEU A 67 13.25 -18.13 1.82
N HIS A 68 14.25 -18.97 2.09
CA HIS A 68 13.98 -20.33 2.54
C HIS A 68 13.29 -20.30 3.90
N ARG A 69 12.36 -21.24 4.12
CA ARG A 69 11.61 -21.31 5.38
C ARG A 69 12.53 -21.43 6.60
N GLU A 70 13.63 -22.17 6.51
CA GLU A 70 14.59 -22.32 7.61
C GLU A 70 15.29 -20.99 7.92
N GLN A 71 15.74 -20.25 6.90
CA GLN A 71 16.33 -18.91 7.07
C GLN A 71 15.32 -17.91 7.65
N ALA A 72 14.05 -17.99 7.23
CA ALA A 72 12.98 -17.19 7.80
C ALA A 72 12.74 -17.52 9.28
N MET A 73 12.84 -18.79 9.67
CA MET A 73 12.67 -19.24 11.05
C MET A 73 13.82 -18.80 11.95
N GLU A 74 15.04 -18.74 11.44
CA GLU A 74 16.20 -18.25 12.19
C GLU A 74 16.12 -16.75 12.51
N LEU A 75 15.48 -15.98 11.63
CA LEU A 75 15.40 -14.52 11.73
C LEU A 75 14.13 -13.99 12.44
N LEU A 76 13.17 -14.86 12.83
CA LEU A 76 11.84 -14.49 13.35
C LEU A 76 11.48 -15.07 14.72
#